data_AF-A0A5N6LZ84-F1
#
_entry.id   AF-A0A5N6LZ84-F1
#
_cell.length_a   1.000
_cell.length_b   1.000
_cell.length_c   1.000
_cell.angle_alpha   90.00
_cell.angle_beta   90.00
_cell.angle_gamma   90.00
#
_symmetry.space_group_name_H-M   'P 1'
#
loop_
_entity.id
_entity.type
_entity.pdbx_description
1 polymer ?
#
loop_
_entity_poly.entity_id
_entity_poly.type
_entity_poly.pdbx_seq_one_letter_code
_entity_poly.pdbx_strand_id
1 'polypeptide(L)'
;MTIQTSLKTQILEAQKEALKAKELKEELLCGAEKRLELKEDDVLYFKERMWVPELNNIRELIFHEAHKSKYSVHPGADKMYKDLKEYYWWPGMKKDIALYVGKCLTCSKVKAEHQKPSGMLQQPEITQWKWEQISMDFITKLPRTSSGYDSILVIVDRLTKSAHFLPIREDFKMEKLAKLYITEIITRHGVPMSIISDRDSRFTSRFWQSMQKALGTRLDLSTAYHPQTDGQTERTIQTLEDMLRCCVVDFGGSWDNHLPLIEFSYNNSYHTSIKCAPFEALYGRKCRSPVCWAEIGESQITGPEIIQETTDKIARIKDRIKAARDRQKSYADNRRKPLEFAIGDKVMLKVSPWKGVVRFGKKGKLAPRYVGPFEILDIIGPVAYKLQLPQELSGVHDTFHVSNLKKCLSDETMIIPLNEVRLDDKLHFIEEPIEVMDREMKTLKRSRIPIVKVRWNSKRGPEFTWEREDHMKKEYPQLFTNDPTLVNKD
;
A
#
# COMPACT_ATOMS: atom_id res chain seq x y z
N MET A 1 -50.61 -2.69 -5.03
CA MET A 1 -50.19 -3.34 -3.76
C MET A 1 -49.61 -2.28 -2.84
N THR A 2 -50.34 -1.94 -1.77
CA THR A 2 -49.82 -1.12 -0.67
C THR A 2 -48.99 -2.03 0.24
N ILE A 3 -47.66 -1.89 0.21
CA ILE A 3 -46.78 -2.63 1.11
C ILE A 3 -46.81 -1.91 2.47
N GLN A 4 -47.76 -2.28 3.33
CA GLN A 4 -47.72 -1.91 4.75
C GLN A 4 -46.80 -2.88 5.49
N THR A 5 -45.84 -2.34 6.24
CA THR A 5 -44.92 -3.13 7.06
C THR A 5 -45.62 -3.53 8.36
N SER A 6 -45.53 -4.81 8.75
CA SER A 6 -46.05 -5.31 10.03
C SER A 6 -45.23 -4.90 11.25
N LEU A 7 -44.20 -4.07 11.04
CA LEU A 7 -43.23 -3.64 12.05
C LEU A 7 -43.90 -2.89 13.23
N LYS A 8 -44.92 -2.07 12.96
CA LYS A 8 -45.68 -1.37 14.02
C LYS A 8 -46.44 -2.37 14.91
N THR A 9 -47.05 -3.39 14.32
CA THR A 9 -47.76 -4.46 15.05
C THR A 9 -46.79 -5.27 15.92
N GLN A 10 -45.62 -5.62 15.37
CA GLN A 10 -44.59 -6.35 16.12
C GLN A 10 -44.00 -5.52 17.28
N ILE A 11 -43.82 -4.21 17.11
CA ILE A 11 -43.43 -3.31 18.20
C ILE A 11 -44.51 -3.30 19.30
N LEU A 12 -45.79 -3.20 18.91
CA LEU A 12 -46.91 -3.23 19.86
C LEU A 12 -46.97 -4.54 20.66
N GLU A 13 -46.76 -5.68 20.00
CA GLU A 13 -46.70 -7.00 20.64
C GLU A 13 -45.52 -7.09 21.62
N ALA A 14 -44.31 -6.69 21.20
CA ALA A 14 -43.12 -6.67 22.05
C ALA A 14 -43.25 -5.70 23.24
N GLN A 15 -43.91 -4.55 23.08
CA GLN A 15 -44.22 -3.63 24.18
C GLN A 15 -45.20 -4.27 25.18
N LYS A 16 -46.26 -4.93 24.69
CA LYS A 16 -47.22 -5.67 25.53
C LYS A 16 -46.57 -6.81 26.30
N GLU A 17 -45.51 -7.41 25.77
CA GLU A 17 -44.71 -8.44 26.45
C GLU A 17 -43.77 -7.84 27.51
N ALA A 18 -43.00 -6.79 27.17
CA ALA A 18 -42.13 -6.09 28.11
C ALA A 18 -42.88 -5.56 29.36
N LEU A 19 -44.10 -5.05 29.15
CA LEU A 19 -45.00 -4.62 30.23
C LEU A 19 -45.40 -5.77 31.17
N LYS A 20 -45.64 -6.98 30.64
CA LYS A 20 -45.98 -8.17 31.43
C LYS A 20 -44.77 -8.70 32.20
N ALA A 21 -43.59 -8.69 31.58
CA ALA A 21 -42.35 -9.17 32.18
C ALA A 21 -41.82 -8.27 33.32
N LYS A 22 -42.32 -7.03 33.44
CA LYS A 22 -41.86 -5.98 34.39
C LYS A 22 -40.41 -5.49 34.15
N GLU A 23 -39.82 -5.86 33.02
CA GLU A 23 -38.44 -5.53 32.61
C GLU A 23 -38.22 -4.03 32.35
N LEU A 24 -39.28 -3.21 32.28
CA LEU A 24 -39.18 -1.76 32.04
C LEU A 24 -38.15 -1.05 32.92
N LYS A 25 -38.00 -1.43 34.21
CA LYS A 25 -37.05 -0.77 35.12
C LYS A 25 -35.58 -1.11 34.85
N GLU A 26 -35.32 -2.25 34.21
CA GLU A 26 -33.96 -2.70 33.89
C GLU A 26 -33.53 -2.14 32.54
N GLU A 27 -34.43 -2.10 31.55
CA GLU A 27 -34.17 -1.52 30.23
C GLU A 27 -34.16 0.02 30.25
N LEU A 28 -35.12 0.66 30.92
CA LEU A 28 -35.33 2.12 30.89
C LEU A 28 -34.68 2.82 32.08
N LEU A 29 -33.34 2.83 32.11
CA LEU A 29 -32.57 3.52 33.14
C LEU A 29 -32.90 5.04 33.20
N CYS A 30 -32.70 5.61 34.39
CA CYS A 30 -32.76 7.05 34.70
C CYS A 30 -34.15 7.74 34.60
N GLY A 31 -35.25 7.04 34.87
CA GLY A 31 -36.57 7.68 35.00
C GLY A 31 -37.31 7.91 33.68
N ALA A 32 -36.84 7.31 32.59
CA ALA A 32 -37.48 7.39 31.28
C ALA A 32 -38.82 6.63 31.23
N GLU A 33 -38.98 5.59 32.05
CA GLU A 33 -40.21 4.81 32.20
C GLU A 33 -41.40 5.67 32.66
N LYS A 34 -41.13 6.74 33.43
CA LYS A 34 -42.14 7.70 33.91
C LYS A 34 -42.56 8.74 32.86
N ARG A 35 -41.95 8.69 31.67
CA ARG A 35 -42.16 9.64 30.56
C ARG A 35 -42.58 8.94 29.27
N LEU A 36 -43.02 7.68 29.38
CA LEU A 36 -43.70 6.98 28.30
C LEU A 36 -45.17 7.36 28.29
N GLU A 37 -45.67 7.67 27.09
CA GLU A 37 -47.04 8.09 26.82
C GLU A 37 -47.71 7.03 25.95
N LEU A 38 -48.84 6.50 26.40
CA LEU A 38 -49.70 5.63 25.58
C LEU A 38 -50.53 6.50 24.64
N LYS A 39 -50.52 6.21 23.34
CA LYS A 39 -51.32 6.93 22.34
C LYS A 39 -52.52 6.11 21.85
N GLU A 40 -53.37 6.72 21.03
CA GLU A 40 -54.61 6.16 20.48
C GLU A 40 -54.43 4.86 19.67
N ASP A 41 -53.21 4.50 19.32
CA ASP A 41 -52.82 3.31 18.56
C ASP A 41 -52.28 2.17 19.45
N ASP A 42 -52.54 2.23 20.76
CA ASP A 42 -52.04 1.33 21.82
C ASP A 42 -50.50 1.28 21.97
N VAL A 43 -49.74 2.06 21.22
CA VAL A 43 -48.27 2.05 21.25
C VAL A 43 -47.76 3.04 22.30
N LEU A 44 -46.70 2.66 23.01
CA LEU A 44 -45.97 3.53 23.94
C LEU A 44 -44.93 4.38 23.21
N TYR A 45 -44.91 5.67 23.55
CA TYR A 45 -44.04 6.70 22.95
C TYR A 45 -43.19 7.40 23.99
N PHE A 46 -41.96 7.78 23.63
CA PHE A 46 -41.12 8.73 24.36
C PHE A 46 -40.90 9.97 23.49
N LYS A 47 -41.42 11.13 23.92
CA LYS A 47 -41.32 12.41 23.17
C LYS A 47 -41.64 12.23 21.67
N GLU A 48 -42.86 11.77 21.41
CA GLU A 48 -43.42 11.51 20.08
C GLU A 48 -42.81 10.37 19.26
N ARG A 49 -41.82 9.62 19.78
CA ARG A 49 -41.18 8.48 19.10
C ARG A 49 -41.59 7.16 19.73
N MET A 50 -41.88 6.14 18.93
CA MET A 50 -42.23 4.80 19.42
C MET A 50 -41.07 4.23 20.25
N TRP A 51 -41.33 3.82 21.48
CA TRP A 51 -40.33 3.09 22.26
C TRP A 51 -40.15 1.69 21.67
N VAL A 52 -38.90 1.22 21.54
CA VAL A 52 -38.59 -0.10 21.01
C VAL A 52 -37.90 -0.96 22.08
N PRO A 53 -38.59 -1.94 22.68
CA PRO A 53 -38.03 -2.79 23.73
C PRO A 53 -36.89 -3.68 23.22
N GLU A 54 -36.09 -4.23 24.13
CA GLU A 54 -35.05 -5.22 23.84
C GLU A 54 -35.58 -6.66 23.78
N LEU A 55 -36.77 -6.85 23.18
CA LEU A 55 -37.44 -8.14 23.06
C LEU A 55 -37.67 -8.54 21.59
N ASN A 56 -37.82 -9.84 21.36
CA ASN A 56 -38.21 -10.43 20.06
C ASN A 56 -37.36 -9.99 18.86
N ASN A 57 -36.10 -9.59 19.11
CA ASN A 57 -35.16 -9.04 18.13
C ASN A 57 -35.72 -7.87 17.30
N ILE A 58 -36.72 -7.13 17.80
CA ILE A 58 -37.42 -6.09 17.03
C ILE A 58 -36.50 -4.92 16.63
N ARG A 59 -35.52 -4.59 17.49
CA ARG A 59 -34.45 -3.64 17.17
C ARG A 59 -33.58 -4.13 16.00
N GLU A 60 -33.26 -5.42 15.95
CA GLU A 60 -32.49 -6.00 14.84
C GLU A 60 -33.29 -6.03 13.54
N LEU A 61 -34.61 -6.27 13.58
CA LEU A 61 -35.48 -6.15 12.41
C LEU A 61 -35.51 -4.72 11.86
N ILE A 62 -35.62 -3.72 12.73
CA ILE A 62 -35.49 -2.29 12.36
C ILE A 62 -34.11 -2.03 11.75
N PHE A 63 -33.03 -2.56 12.33
CA PHE A 63 -31.69 -2.41 11.77
C PHE A 63 -31.53 -3.09 10.41
N HIS A 64 -32.09 -4.28 10.23
CA HIS A 64 -32.06 -5.02 8.98
C HIS A 64 -32.78 -4.24 7.88
N GLU A 65 -33.98 -3.74 8.15
CA GLU A 65 -34.75 -3.00 7.15
C GLU A 65 -34.11 -1.64 6.83
N ALA A 66 -33.65 -0.90 7.84
CA ALA A 66 -32.99 0.39 7.65
C ALA A 66 -31.52 0.30 7.18
N HIS A 67 -30.96 -0.91 7.01
CA HIS A 67 -29.57 -1.09 6.58
C HIS A 67 -29.34 -2.09 5.44
N LYS A 68 -29.86 -3.32 5.55
CA LYS A 68 -29.63 -4.41 4.59
C LYS A 68 -30.70 -4.48 3.48
N SER A 69 -31.83 -3.76 3.62
CA SER A 69 -32.89 -3.75 2.60
C SER A 69 -32.44 -3.17 1.26
N LYS A 70 -33.17 -3.54 0.19
CA LYS A 70 -32.99 -2.99 -1.16
C LYS A 70 -33.33 -1.49 -1.24
N TYR A 71 -34.09 -0.96 -0.29
CA TYR A 71 -34.47 0.46 -0.22
C TYR A 71 -33.43 1.30 0.50
N SER A 72 -32.82 0.78 1.57
CA SER A 72 -31.88 1.55 2.40
C SER A 72 -30.42 1.49 1.91
N VAL A 73 -29.99 0.35 1.36
CA VAL A 73 -28.67 0.17 0.69
C VAL A 73 -27.47 0.62 1.55
N HIS A 74 -27.34 0.03 2.74
CA HIS A 74 -26.17 0.17 3.63
C HIS A 74 -25.76 1.62 3.98
N PRO A 75 -26.65 2.46 4.53
CA PRO A 75 -26.31 3.82 4.97
C PRO A 75 -25.23 3.84 6.06
N GLY A 76 -24.61 5.01 6.29
CA GLY A 76 -23.70 5.22 7.42
C GLY A 76 -24.45 5.33 8.75
N ALA A 77 -23.81 4.98 9.87
CA ALA A 77 -24.45 4.97 11.19
C ALA A 77 -25.08 6.32 11.58
N ASP A 78 -24.42 7.46 11.35
CA ASP A 78 -25.02 8.78 11.64
C ASP A 78 -26.22 9.11 10.74
N LYS A 79 -26.26 8.62 9.50
CA LYS A 79 -27.43 8.79 8.62
C LYS A 79 -28.57 7.90 9.13
N MET A 80 -28.32 6.62 9.32
CA MET A 80 -29.28 5.64 9.85
C MET A 80 -29.86 6.08 11.21
N TYR A 81 -29.04 6.66 12.10
CA TYR A 81 -29.53 7.25 13.35
C TYR A 81 -30.40 8.50 13.11
N LYS A 82 -30.04 9.39 12.17
CA LYS A 82 -30.88 10.55 11.84
C LYS A 82 -32.22 10.15 11.24
N ASP A 83 -32.25 9.13 10.39
CA ASP A 83 -33.46 8.63 9.74
C ASP A 83 -34.36 7.88 10.76
N LEU A 84 -33.78 7.03 11.62
CA LEU A 84 -34.55 6.23 12.58
C LEU A 84 -35.03 7.01 13.82
N LYS A 85 -34.27 8.00 14.30
CA LYS A 85 -34.61 8.75 15.54
C LYS A 85 -35.91 9.55 15.41
N GLU A 86 -36.42 9.78 14.21
CA GLU A 86 -37.67 10.53 13.96
C GLU A 86 -38.90 9.70 14.36
N TYR A 87 -38.80 8.37 14.25
CA TYR A 87 -39.91 7.45 14.47
C TYR A 87 -39.72 6.57 15.72
N TYR A 88 -38.47 6.22 16.05
CA TYR A 88 -38.14 5.24 17.09
C TYR A 88 -37.23 5.82 18.17
N TRP A 89 -37.31 5.24 19.37
CA TRP A 89 -36.46 5.59 20.49
C TRP A 89 -36.21 4.40 21.43
N TRP A 90 -34.99 4.27 21.94
CA TRP A 90 -34.65 3.45 23.09
C TRP A 90 -33.32 3.94 23.72
N PRO A 91 -33.02 3.62 24.99
CA PRO A 91 -31.73 3.94 25.60
C PRO A 91 -30.59 3.31 24.80
N GLY A 92 -29.53 4.06 24.51
CA GLY A 92 -28.38 3.53 23.77
C GLY A 92 -28.50 3.50 22.24
N MET A 93 -29.67 3.74 21.65
CA MET A 93 -29.95 3.69 20.18
C MET A 93 -28.81 4.09 19.23
N LYS A 94 -28.12 5.23 19.47
CA LYS A 94 -27.01 5.66 18.61
C LYS A 94 -25.80 4.70 18.67
N LYS A 95 -25.48 4.16 19.84
CA LYS A 95 -24.41 3.17 20.07
C LYS A 95 -24.74 1.87 19.35
N ASP A 96 -25.97 1.40 19.44
CA ASP A 96 -26.39 0.11 18.88
C ASP A 96 -26.40 0.16 17.35
N ILE A 97 -26.90 1.25 16.76
CA ILE A 97 -26.82 1.51 15.32
C ILE A 97 -25.35 1.56 14.86
N ALA A 98 -24.47 2.23 15.62
CA ALA A 98 -23.05 2.28 15.30
C ALA A 98 -22.38 0.89 15.37
N LEU A 99 -22.73 0.08 16.37
CA LEU A 99 -22.27 -1.30 16.51
C LEU A 99 -22.75 -2.17 15.34
N TYR A 100 -24.06 -2.17 15.05
CA TYR A 100 -24.66 -2.96 13.97
C TYR A 100 -24.04 -2.63 12.60
N VAL A 101 -23.90 -1.34 12.27
CA VAL A 101 -23.26 -0.90 11.02
C VAL A 101 -21.76 -1.26 11.01
N GLY A 102 -21.09 -1.25 12.17
CA GLY A 102 -19.70 -1.66 12.34
C GLY A 102 -19.47 -3.17 12.15
N LYS A 103 -20.43 -4.02 12.55
CA LYS A 103 -20.39 -5.48 12.35
C LYS A 103 -20.68 -5.90 10.89
N CYS A 104 -21.25 -5.03 10.07
CA CYS A 104 -21.66 -5.37 8.69
C CYS A 104 -20.45 -5.62 7.76
N LEU A 105 -20.24 -6.88 7.34
CA LEU A 105 -19.17 -7.27 6.41
C LEU A 105 -19.21 -6.51 5.07
N THR A 106 -20.39 -6.30 4.49
CA THR A 106 -20.54 -5.58 3.21
C THR A 106 -20.05 -4.13 3.34
N CYS A 107 -20.39 -3.46 4.44
CA CYS A 107 -19.87 -2.13 4.76
C CYS A 107 -18.34 -2.15 4.93
N SER A 108 -17.80 -3.13 5.67
CA SER A 108 -16.37 -3.25 5.92
C SER A 108 -15.56 -3.46 4.63
N LYS A 109 -16.06 -4.27 3.68
CA LYS A 109 -15.45 -4.55 2.37
C LYS A 109 -15.49 -3.37 1.38
N VAL A 110 -16.57 -2.58 1.39
CA VAL A 110 -16.83 -1.57 0.34
C VAL A 110 -16.55 -0.13 0.79
N LYS A 111 -16.91 0.25 2.03
CA LYS A 111 -16.82 1.64 2.48
C LYS A 111 -15.37 2.06 2.63
N ALA A 112 -15.02 3.15 1.94
CA ALA A 112 -13.73 3.81 2.08
C ALA A 112 -13.54 4.29 3.52
N GLU A 113 -12.30 4.22 4.00
CA GLU A 113 -11.94 4.84 5.27
C GLU A 113 -11.54 6.30 5.03
N HIS A 114 -12.27 7.21 5.67
CA HIS A 114 -12.04 8.67 5.59
C HIS A 114 -11.19 9.19 6.77
N GLN A 115 -10.66 8.28 7.59
CA GLN A 115 -9.78 8.61 8.70
C GLN A 115 -8.34 8.86 8.20
N LYS A 116 -7.55 9.53 9.03
CA LYS A 116 -6.10 9.63 8.85
C LYS A 116 -5.47 8.23 8.69
N PRO A 117 -4.45 8.04 7.83
CA PRO A 117 -3.75 6.77 7.71
C PRO A 117 -3.22 6.24 9.05
N SER A 118 -3.33 4.93 9.24
CA SER A 118 -2.87 4.22 10.43
C SER A 118 -1.35 4.04 10.45
N GLY A 119 -0.77 4.07 11.66
CA GLY A 119 0.63 3.75 11.92
C GLY A 119 1.57 4.94 11.85
N MET A 120 2.25 5.25 12.96
CA MET A 120 3.27 6.31 13.02
C MET A 120 4.44 6.01 12.05
N LEU A 121 5.13 7.07 11.61
CA LEU A 121 6.30 6.92 10.76
C LEU A 121 7.44 6.26 11.53
N GLN A 122 7.71 4.98 11.21
CA GLN A 122 8.94 4.32 11.64
C GLN A 122 10.12 4.84 10.81
N GLN A 123 11.20 5.17 11.51
CA GLN A 123 12.45 5.59 10.90
C GLN A 123 13.52 4.57 11.31
N PRO A 124 14.23 3.94 10.36
CA PRO A 124 15.38 3.09 10.67
C PRO A 124 16.41 3.88 11.48
N GLU A 125 17.34 3.21 12.16
CA GLU A 125 18.37 3.90 12.95
C GLU A 125 19.27 4.83 12.10
N ILE A 126 20.06 5.68 12.74
CA ILE A 126 21.12 6.44 12.08
C ILE A 126 22.39 5.60 12.19
N THR A 127 23.03 5.29 11.07
CA THR A 127 24.30 4.56 11.04
C THR A 127 25.39 5.27 11.82
N GLN A 128 26.34 4.50 12.35
CA GLN A 128 27.47 5.04 13.08
C GLN A 128 28.56 5.55 12.13
N TRP A 129 28.70 4.94 10.96
CA TRP A 129 29.72 5.26 9.97
C TRP A 129 29.19 5.26 8.53
N LYS A 130 30.02 5.78 7.63
CA LYS A 130 29.75 5.80 6.18
C LYS A 130 29.79 4.38 5.61
N TRP A 131 28.89 4.07 4.68
CA TRP A 131 28.78 2.78 3.99
C TRP A 131 28.43 1.57 4.88
N GLU A 132 28.14 1.75 6.18
CA GLU A 132 27.63 0.67 7.05
C GLU A 132 26.24 0.17 6.64
N GLN A 133 25.36 1.06 6.21
CA GLN A 133 24.06 0.71 5.66
C GLN A 133 23.89 1.41 4.33
N ILE A 134 23.56 0.64 3.30
CA ILE A 134 23.22 1.16 1.98
C ILE A 134 21.77 0.85 1.66
N SER A 135 21.18 1.64 0.79
CA SER A 135 19.97 1.25 0.07
C SER A 135 20.30 0.88 -1.38
N MET A 136 19.55 -0.07 -1.92
CA MET A 136 19.70 -0.57 -3.29
C MET A 136 18.33 -0.69 -3.96
N ASP A 137 18.22 -0.19 -5.19
CA ASP A 137 16.98 -0.20 -5.97
C ASP A 137 17.31 -0.20 -7.48
N PHE A 138 16.33 -0.51 -8.33
CA PHE A 138 16.49 -0.59 -9.78
C PHE A 138 15.57 0.39 -10.52
N ILE A 139 16.17 1.25 -11.34
CA ILE A 139 15.43 1.90 -12.42
C ILE A 139 15.42 0.94 -13.61
N THR A 140 14.23 0.57 -14.07
CA THR A 140 14.00 -0.43 -15.12
C THR A 140 13.26 0.19 -16.31
N LYS A 141 13.19 -0.52 -17.45
CA LYS A 141 12.44 -0.10 -18.65
C LYS A 141 12.88 1.25 -19.23
N LEU A 142 14.17 1.60 -19.11
CA LEU A 142 14.74 2.75 -19.81
C LEU A 142 14.87 2.45 -21.31
N PRO A 143 14.91 3.48 -22.19
CA PRO A 143 15.20 3.29 -23.60
C PRO A 143 16.55 2.58 -23.78
N ARG A 144 16.57 1.49 -24.55
CA ARG A 144 17.78 0.66 -24.68
C ARG A 144 18.90 1.42 -25.40
N THR A 145 20.10 1.45 -24.82
CA THR A 145 21.27 2.14 -25.37
C THR A 145 21.96 1.33 -26.46
N SER A 146 22.85 1.95 -27.24
CA SER A 146 23.68 1.25 -28.24
C SER A 146 24.67 0.27 -27.59
N SER A 147 25.15 0.58 -26.38
CA SER A 147 25.90 -0.33 -25.49
C SER A 147 25.04 -1.50 -24.99
N GLY A 148 23.72 -1.43 -25.19
CA GLY A 148 22.73 -2.47 -24.93
C GLY A 148 22.03 -2.38 -23.56
N TYR A 149 22.36 -1.38 -22.73
CA TYR A 149 21.78 -1.19 -21.38
C TYR A 149 20.33 -0.70 -21.44
N ASP A 150 19.52 -1.10 -20.47
CA ASP A 150 18.09 -0.76 -20.38
C ASP A 150 17.62 -0.42 -18.95
N SER A 151 18.54 -0.45 -17.98
CA SER A 151 18.26 -0.35 -16.55
C SER A 151 19.46 0.23 -15.79
N ILE A 152 19.23 0.76 -14.59
CA ILE A 152 20.27 1.28 -13.68
C ILE A 152 20.09 0.62 -12.31
N LEU A 153 21.18 0.09 -11.75
CA LEU A 153 21.26 -0.25 -10.33
C LEU A 153 21.69 1.01 -9.56
N VAL A 154 20.81 1.49 -8.69
CA VAL A 154 21.03 2.66 -7.83
C VAL A 154 21.44 2.18 -6.46
N ILE A 155 22.56 2.69 -5.94
CA ILE A 155 23.12 2.30 -4.64
C ILE A 155 23.45 3.56 -3.85
N VAL A 156 22.93 3.72 -2.64
CA VAL A 156 23.05 4.97 -1.87
C VAL A 156 23.49 4.71 -0.42
N ASP A 157 24.54 5.38 0.05
CA ASP A 157 24.92 5.38 1.46
C ASP A 157 23.86 6.09 2.32
N ARG A 158 23.39 5.41 3.36
CA ARG A 158 22.37 5.93 4.28
C ARG A 158 22.90 7.06 5.16
N LEU A 159 24.22 7.20 5.37
CA LEU A 159 24.81 8.32 6.11
C LEU A 159 25.06 9.53 5.20
N THR A 160 26.08 9.45 4.34
CA THR A 160 26.62 10.56 3.54
C THR A 160 25.73 10.96 2.37
N LYS A 161 24.75 10.13 2.01
CA LYS A 161 23.90 10.25 0.80
C LYS A 161 24.68 10.08 -0.51
N SER A 162 25.94 9.64 -0.45
CA SER A 162 26.72 9.36 -1.65
C SER A 162 26.10 8.20 -2.41
N ALA A 163 25.98 8.32 -3.73
CA ALA A 163 25.34 7.34 -4.59
C ALA A 163 26.27 6.85 -5.70
N HIS A 164 26.06 5.61 -6.13
CA HIS A 164 26.56 5.08 -7.41
C HIS A 164 25.38 4.74 -8.31
N PHE A 165 25.54 5.04 -9.60
CA PHE A 165 24.53 4.77 -10.63
C PHE A 165 25.14 3.84 -11.69
N LEU A 166 24.88 2.54 -11.57
CA LEU A 166 25.56 1.52 -12.36
C LEU A 166 24.67 1.05 -13.53
N PRO A 167 25.10 1.17 -14.79
CA PRO A 167 24.28 0.76 -15.94
C PRO A 167 24.24 -0.77 -16.04
N ILE A 168 23.04 -1.33 -16.19
CA ILE A 168 22.78 -2.76 -16.25
C ILE A 168 21.75 -3.11 -17.34
N ARG A 169 21.49 -4.41 -17.52
CA ARG A 169 20.35 -4.92 -18.29
C ARG A 169 19.41 -5.71 -17.39
N GLU A 170 18.12 -5.70 -17.67
CA GLU A 170 17.13 -6.55 -16.98
C GLU A 170 17.50 -8.04 -17.08
N ASP A 171 18.12 -8.46 -18.20
CA ASP A 171 18.55 -9.84 -18.45
C ASP A 171 19.95 -10.21 -17.87
N PHE A 172 20.55 -9.35 -17.04
CA PHE A 172 21.80 -9.71 -16.36
C PHE A 172 21.60 -10.89 -15.40
N LYS A 173 22.32 -11.98 -15.65
CA LYS A 173 22.47 -13.08 -14.69
C LYS A 173 23.07 -12.58 -13.38
N MET A 174 22.66 -13.22 -12.28
CA MET A 174 23.02 -12.79 -10.92
C MET A 174 24.53 -12.79 -10.65
N GLU A 175 25.31 -13.65 -11.29
CA GLU A 175 26.76 -13.70 -11.16
C GLU A 175 27.41 -12.43 -11.76
N LYS A 176 26.85 -11.90 -12.85
CA LYS A 176 27.32 -10.65 -13.45
C LYS A 176 26.96 -9.44 -12.58
N LEU A 177 25.75 -9.43 -12.02
CA LEU A 177 25.30 -8.38 -11.09
C LEU A 177 26.14 -8.37 -9.80
N ALA A 178 26.43 -9.54 -9.24
CA ALA A 178 27.31 -9.70 -8.09
C ALA A 178 28.75 -9.26 -8.38
N LYS A 179 29.31 -9.64 -9.54
CA LYS A 179 30.65 -9.17 -9.94
C LYS A 179 30.70 -7.65 -10.08
N LEU A 180 29.67 -7.02 -10.65
CA LEU A 180 29.56 -5.56 -10.74
C LEU A 180 29.47 -4.91 -9.36
N TYR A 181 28.61 -5.43 -8.47
CA TYR A 181 28.48 -4.95 -7.09
C TYR A 181 29.79 -5.06 -6.30
N ILE A 182 30.50 -6.19 -6.41
CA ILE A 182 31.81 -6.37 -5.78
C ILE A 182 32.82 -5.36 -6.34
N THR A 183 32.95 -5.27 -7.66
CA THR A 183 33.93 -4.39 -8.33
C THR A 183 33.70 -2.93 -8.02
N GLU A 184 32.45 -2.44 -8.03
CA GLU A 184 32.17 -1.00 -7.91
C GLU A 184 31.88 -0.53 -6.48
N ILE A 185 31.37 -1.40 -5.60
CA ILE A 185 31.01 -1.02 -4.22
C ILE A 185 31.99 -1.61 -3.21
N ILE A 186 32.17 -2.93 -3.21
CA ILE A 186 32.94 -3.61 -2.17
C ILE A 186 34.43 -3.21 -2.24
N THR A 187 35.02 -3.10 -3.43
CA THR A 187 36.43 -2.64 -3.56
C THR A 187 36.64 -1.20 -3.10
N ARG A 188 35.64 -0.33 -3.27
CA ARG A 188 35.75 1.12 -3.02
C ARG A 188 35.39 1.50 -1.58
N HIS A 189 34.47 0.77 -0.95
CA HIS A 189 33.85 1.16 0.31
C HIS A 189 33.85 0.07 1.38
N GLY A 190 34.25 -1.16 1.04
CA GLY A 190 34.16 -2.32 1.92
C GLY A 190 32.77 -2.96 1.92
N VAL A 191 32.58 -3.93 2.82
CA VAL A 191 31.32 -4.67 2.97
C VAL A 191 30.36 -3.90 3.89
N PRO A 192 29.13 -3.57 3.47
CA PRO A 192 28.14 -2.95 4.34
C PRO A 192 27.61 -3.95 5.40
N MET A 193 27.26 -3.45 6.58
CA MET A 193 26.60 -4.26 7.61
C MET A 193 25.16 -4.62 7.25
N SER A 194 24.42 -3.72 6.60
CA SER A 194 23.12 -4.07 6.03
C SER A 194 22.75 -3.34 4.74
N ILE A 195 21.85 -3.96 3.98
CA ILE A 195 21.30 -3.45 2.73
C ILE A 195 19.78 -3.39 2.86
N ILE A 196 19.21 -2.21 2.65
CA ILE A 196 17.76 -2.03 2.47
C ILE A 196 17.45 -2.10 0.98
N SER A 197 16.47 -2.90 0.57
CA SER A 197 16.02 -2.94 -0.83
C SER A 197 14.53 -3.16 -0.94
N ASP A 198 14.02 -3.09 -2.18
CA ASP A 198 12.71 -3.63 -2.52
C ASP A 198 12.73 -5.17 -2.58
N ARG A 199 11.63 -5.77 -3.05
CA ARG A 199 11.46 -7.23 -3.22
C ARG A 199 11.65 -7.69 -4.66
N ASP A 200 12.44 -6.98 -5.46
CA ASP A 200 12.82 -7.44 -6.80
C ASP A 200 13.39 -8.87 -6.76
N SER A 201 13.08 -9.67 -7.79
CA SER A 201 13.46 -11.09 -7.87
C SER A 201 14.98 -11.30 -7.82
N ARG A 202 15.77 -10.29 -8.22
CA ARG A 202 17.24 -10.29 -8.11
C ARG A 202 17.69 -10.24 -6.65
N PHE A 203 17.12 -9.34 -5.84
CA PHE A 203 17.45 -9.21 -4.41
C PHE A 203 16.88 -10.34 -3.54
N THR A 204 15.74 -10.92 -3.94
CA THR A 204 15.13 -12.06 -3.25
C THR A 204 15.70 -13.42 -3.69
N SER A 205 16.58 -13.46 -4.70
CA SER A 205 17.19 -14.68 -5.18
C SER A 205 18.05 -15.39 -4.12
N ARG A 206 18.00 -16.73 -4.08
CA ARG A 206 18.84 -17.56 -3.18
C ARG A 206 20.34 -17.26 -3.32
N PHE A 207 20.78 -16.95 -4.54
CA PHE A 207 22.17 -16.59 -4.82
C PHE A 207 22.55 -15.28 -4.12
N TRP A 208 21.75 -14.21 -4.26
CA TRP A 208 22.01 -12.93 -3.61
C TRP A 208 22.01 -13.05 -2.09
N GLN A 209 21.00 -13.74 -1.53
CA GLN A 209 20.91 -14.02 -0.10
C GLN A 209 22.13 -14.79 0.43
N SER A 210 22.58 -15.82 -0.30
CA SER A 210 23.74 -16.62 0.09
C SER A 210 25.05 -15.82 0.00
N MET A 211 25.22 -15.01 -1.07
CA MET A 211 26.38 -14.14 -1.24
C MET A 211 26.47 -13.11 -0.11
N GLN A 212 25.37 -12.41 0.18
CA GLN A 212 25.36 -11.37 1.22
C GLN A 212 25.55 -11.98 2.62
N LYS A 213 24.95 -13.14 2.90
CA LYS A 213 25.21 -13.90 4.13
C LYS A 213 26.69 -14.31 4.25
N ALA A 214 27.34 -14.73 3.16
CA ALA A 214 28.75 -15.09 3.16
C ALA A 214 29.70 -13.88 3.35
N LEU A 215 29.28 -12.69 2.89
CA LEU A 215 29.97 -11.43 3.14
C LEU A 215 29.76 -10.89 4.58
N GLY A 216 28.75 -11.39 5.31
CA GLY A 216 28.36 -10.89 6.63
C GLY A 216 27.30 -9.77 6.60
N THR A 217 26.77 -9.45 5.43
CA THR A 217 25.76 -8.41 5.20
C THR A 217 24.36 -8.89 5.57
N ARG A 218 23.61 -8.11 6.37
CA ARG A 218 22.18 -8.35 6.61
C ARG A 218 21.31 -7.75 5.49
N LEU A 219 20.32 -8.50 5.00
CA LEU A 219 19.35 -8.02 4.00
C LEU A 219 18.03 -7.62 4.66
N ASP A 220 17.70 -6.33 4.58
CA ASP A 220 16.52 -5.69 5.17
C ASP A 220 15.49 -5.39 4.06
N LEU A 221 14.79 -6.44 3.57
CA LEU A 221 13.81 -6.33 2.48
C LEU A 221 12.56 -5.53 2.92
N SER A 222 12.25 -4.45 2.21
CA SER A 222 11.04 -3.66 2.47
C SER A 222 9.75 -4.45 2.18
N THR A 223 8.66 -4.10 2.86
CA THR A 223 7.33 -4.69 2.62
C THR A 223 6.70 -4.07 1.37
N ALA A 224 6.08 -4.89 0.52
CA ALA A 224 5.21 -4.38 -0.55
C ALA A 224 4.21 -3.36 0.01
N TYR A 225 4.03 -2.23 -0.68
CA TYR A 225 3.26 -1.05 -0.25
C TYR A 225 3.84 -0.16 0.87
N HIS A 226 5.14 -0.24 1.20
CA HIS A 226 5.76 0.75 2.10
C HIS A 226 6.97 1.50 1.49
N PRO A 227 6.74 2.44 0.54
CA PRO A 227 7.79 3.35 0.01
C PRO A 227 8.50 4.14 1.11
N GLN A 228 7.83 4.35 2.25
CA GLN A 228 8.33 5.18 3.35
C GLN A 228 9.50 4.56 4.13
N THR A 229 9.72 3.24 4.02
CA THR A 229 10.91 2.59 4.61
C THR A 229 12.20 3.09 3.95
N ASP A 230 12.12 3.47 2.67
CA ASP A 230 13.24 3.96 1.90
C ASP A 230 12.91 5.17 0.99
N GLY A 231 12.12 6.11 1.52
CA GLY A 231 11.84 7.39 0.85
C GLY A 231 13.07 8.30 0.66
N GLN A 232 14.26 7.83 1.04
CA GLN A 232 15.55 8.40 0.65
C GLN A 232 15.89 7.99 -0.80
N THR A 233 15.80 6.70 -1.11
CA THR A 233 16.09 6.19 -2.45
C THR A 233 15.03 6.62 -3.45
N GLU A 234 13.75 6.68 -3.04
CA GLU A 234 12.66 7.25 -3.88
C GLU A 234 13.00 8.67 -4.37
N ARG A 235 13.47 9.57 -3.49
CA ARG A 235 13.91 10.93 -3.87
C ARG A 235 15.19 10.93 -4.72
N THR A 236 16.09 9.98 -4.46
CA THR A 236 17.34 9.83 -5.21
C THR A 236 17.03 9.42 -6.65
N ILE A 237 16.12 8.46 -6.83
CA ILE A 237 15.60 8.02 -8.14
C ILE A 237 14.90 9.18 -8.84
N GLN A 238 14.01 9.92 -8.19
CA GLN A 238 13.35 11.09 -8.80
C GLN A 238 14.38 12.13 -9.29
N THR A 239 15.39 12.44 -8.48
CA THR A 239 16.47 13.37 -8.86
C THR A 239 17.27 12.83 -10.04
N LEU A 240 17.61 11.55 -10.03
CA LEU A 240 18.32 10.87 -11.13
C LEU A 240 17.49 10.85 -12.41
N GLU A 241 16.20 10.53 -12.36
CA GLU A 241 15.30 10.58 -13.52
C GLU A 241 15.22 11.99 -14.12
N ASP A 242 15.13 13.02 -13.30
CA ASP A 242 15.09 14.41 -13.77
C ASP A 242 16.43 14.84 -14.39
N MET A 243 17.56 14.45 -13.79
CA MET A 243 18.89 14.67 -14.38
C MET A 243 19.06 13.94 -15.72
N LEU A 244 18.60 12.68 -15.82
CA LEU A 244 18.61 11.92 -17.07
C LEU A 244 17.74 12.59 -18.15
N ARG A 245 16.55 13.08 -17.79
CA ARG A 245 15.67 13.85 -18.69
C ARG A 245 16.37 15.10 -19.22
N CYS A 246 16.98 15.90 -18.34
CA CYS A 246 17.74 17.09 -18.73
C CYS A 246 18.91 16.73 -19.67
N CYS A 247 19.73 15.73 -19.33
CA CYS A 247 20.86 15.34 -20.17
C CYS A 247 20.44 14.87 -21.57
N VAL A 248 19.35 14.12 -21.69
CA VAL A 248 18.82 13.67 -22.99
C VAL A 248 18.26 14.84 -23.82
N VAL A 249 17.70 15.88 -23.19
CA VAL A 249 17.18 17.06 -23.88
C VAL A 249 18.30 18.02 -24.30
N ASP A 250 19.22 18.35 -23.39
CA ASP A 250 20.21 19.43 -23.61
C ASP A 250 21.49 18.95 -24.30
N PHE A 251 21.95 17.72 -24.00
CA PHE A 251 23.21 17.18 -24.53
C PHE A 251 23.01 16.09 -25.57
N GLY A 252 21.78 15.59 -25.74
CA GLY A 252 21.45 14.50 -26.65
C GLY A 252 22.21 13.21 -26.32
N GLY A 253 22.40 12.35 -27.33
CA GLY A 253 23.15 11.09 -27.17
C GLY A 253 22.41 10.03 -26.35
N SER A 254 23.14 9.05 -25.84
CA SER A 254 22.60 7.95 -25.03
C SER A 254 22.85 8.17 -23.55
N TRP A 255 21.90 7.76 -22.71
CA TRP A 255 21.87 8.13 -21.28
C TRP A 255 22.96 7.45 -20.45
N ASP A 256 23.46 6.29 -20.89
CA ASP A 256 24.55 5.56 -20.25
C ASP A 256 25.88 6.33 -20.30
N ASN A 257 26.14 7.03 -21.41
CA ASN A 257 27.33 7.87 -21.57
C ASN A 257 27.35 9.07 -20.59
N HIS A 258 26.19 9.60 -20.21
CA HIS A 258 26.07 10.72 -19.29
C HIS A 258 26.09 10.29 -17.82
N LEU A 259 25.85 9.01 -17.53
CA LEU A 259 25.65 8.50 -16.17
C LEU A 259 26.81 8.80 -15.21
N PRO A 260 28.10 8.71 -15.60
CA PRO A 260 29.22 9.09 -14.72
C PRO A 260 29.23 10.59 -14.37
N LEU A 261 28.82 11.47 -15.29
CA LEU A 261 28.73 12.91 -15.05
C LEU A 261 27.51 13.27 -14.19
N ILE A 262 26.41 12.52 -14.34
CA ILE A 262 25.23 12.61 -13.48
C ILE A 262 25.57 12.18 -12.04
N GLU A 263 26.28 11.06 -11.86
CA GLU A 263 26.77 10.61 -10.56
C GLU A 263 27.71 11.64 -9.91
N PHE A 264 28.67 12.18 -10.67
CA PHE A 264 29.55 13.25 -10.21
C PHE A 264 28.76 14.50 -9.79
N SER A 265 27.80 14.95 -10.60
CA SER A 265 26.99 16.13 -10.34
C SER A 265 26.08 15.95 -9.11
N TYR A 266 25.43 14.78 -8.98
CA TYR A 266 24.61 14.42 -7.82
C TYR A 266 25.44 14.42 -6.53
N ASN A 267 26.57 13.70 -6.52
CA ASN A 267 27.44 13.60 -5.35
C ASN A 267 28.08 14.93 -4.94
N ASN A 268 28.19 15.91 -5.85
CA ASN A 268 28.75 17.23 -5.58
C ASN A 268 27.69 18.33 -5.35
N SER A 269 26.40 18.02 -5.52
CA SER A 269 25.30 18.94 -5.26
C SER A 269 24.97 19.04 -3.77
N TYR A 270 24.40 20.16 -3.33
CA TYR A 270 24.07 20.38 -1.92
C TYR A 270 22.81 19.62 -1.48
N HIS A 271 22.91 18.81 -0.43
CA HIS A 271 21.78 18.04 0.11
C HIS A 271 21.24 18.64 1.42
N THR A 272 20.00 19.12 1.39
CA THR A 272 19.34 19.84 2.51
C THR A 272 19.23 19.02 3.82
N SER A 273 19.25 17.69 3.73
CA SER A 273 19.19 16.78 4.89
C SER A 273 20.50 16.67 5.66
N ILE A 274 21.65 16.78 4.98
CA ILE A 274 23.00 16.71 5.55
C ILE A 274 23.72 18.08 5.59
N LYS A 275 23.12 19.11 4.98
CA LYS A 275 23.63 20.49 4.84
C LYS A 275 25.06 20.59 4.28
N CYS A 276 25.40 19.74 3.32
CA CYS A 276 26.66 19.74 2.57
C CYS A 276 26.46 18.88 1.29
N ALA A 277 27.48 18.75 0.46
CA ALA A 277 27.47 17.80 -0.64
C ALA A 277 27.77 16.37 -0.15
N PRO A 278 27.19 15.31 -0.75
CA PRO A 278 27.54 13.93 -0.42
C PRO A 278 29.04 13.61 -0.48
N PHE A 279 29.75 14.17 -1.47
CA PHE A 279 31.21 14.07 -1.59
C PHE A 279 31.94 14.68 -0.38
N GLU A 280 31.48 15.85 0.09
CA GLU A 280 32.04 16.52 1.27
C GLU A 280 31.79 15.70 2.54
N ALA A 281 30.61 15.09 2.67
CA ALA A 281 30.29 14.17 3.76
C ALA A 281 31.12 12.86 3.71
N LEU A 282 31.44 12.36 2.52
CA LEU A 282 32.18 11.11 2.32
C LEU A 282 33.70 11.25 2.51
N TYR A 283 34.28 12.29 1.91
CA TYR A 283 35.73 12.52 1.86
C TYR A 283 36.23 13.60 2.82
N GLY A 284 35.33 14.27 3.56
CA GLY A 284 35.68 15.33 4.51
C GLY A 284 36.14 16.65 3.87
N ARG A 285 36.17 16.74 2.54
CA ARG A 285 36.63 17.91 1.77
C ARG A 285 35.71 18.19 0.59
N LYS A 286 35.64 19.44 0.14
CA LYS A 286 34.90 19.80 -1.08
C LYS A 286 35.56 19.20 -2.31
N CYS A 287 34.75 18.82 -3.30
CA CYS A 287 35.26 18.41 -4.60
C CYS A 287 35.79 19.62 -5.36
N ARG A 288 36.81 19.42 -6.21
CA ARG A 288 37.17 20.39 -7.23
C ARG A 288 36.25 20.19 -8.42
N SER A 289 35.55 21.24 -8.83
CA SER A 289 34.71 21.25 -10.02
C SER A 289 34.92 22.56 -10.79
N PRO A 290 34.49 22.66 -12.07
CA PRO A 290 34.56 23.91 -12.82
C PRO A 290 33.84 25.10 -12.14
N VAL A 291 32.86 24.82 -11.28
CA VAL A 291 32.11 25.83 -10.51
C VAL A 291 32.84 26.25 -9.22
N CYS A 292 33.65 25.36 -8.65
CA CYS A 292 34.41 25.64 -7.43
C CYS A 292 35.76 24.92 -7.45
N TRP A 293 36.80 25.64 -7.88
CA TRP A 293 38.16 25.14 -7.85
C TRP A 293 38.77 25.33 -6.45
N ALA A 294 38.29 24.54 -5.48
CA ALA A 294 38.83 24.56 -4.12
C ALA A 294 40.31 24.16 -4.15
N GLU A 295 41.19 25.14 -3.95
CA GLU A 295 42.60 24.88 -3.70
C GLU A 295 42.72 23.99 -2.47
N ILE A 296 43.56 22.97 -2.58
CA ILE A 296 44.01 22.20 -1.42
C ILE A 296 45.29 22.92 -1.06
N GLY A 297 45.16 24.01 -0.31
CA GLY A 297 46.31 24.59 0.37
C GLY A 297 46.91 23.53 1.31
N GLU A 298 48.19 23.66 1.62
CA GLU A 298 48.85 22.85 2.64
C GLU A 298 48.35 23.26 4.05
N SER A 299 47.08 23.00 4.34
CA SER A 299 46.67 22.81 5.72
C SER A 299 47.32 21.50 6.18
N GLN A 300 48.51 21.62 6.78
CA GLN A 300 49.26 20.56 7.44
C GLN A 300 48.48 20.00 8.65
N ILE A 301 47.36 19.31 8.41
CA ILE A 301 46.66 18.52 9.43
C ILE A 301 47.44 17.21 9.59
N THR A 302 48.61 17.30 10.24
CA THR A 302 49.61 16.24 10.24
C THR A 302 49.52 15.45 11.53
N GLY A 303 48.45 14.65 11.70
CA GLY A 303 48.28 13.83 12.91
C GLY A 303 46.84 13.42 13.24
N PRO A 304 46.55 13.13 14.52
CA PRO A 304 45.22 12.70 15.01
C PRO A 304 44.07 13.66 14.68
N GLU A 305 44.39 14.91 14.38
CA GLU A 305 43.42 15.98 14.08
C GLU A 305 42.55 15.67 12.85
N ILE A 306 43.03 14.94 11.84
CA ILE A 306 42.18 14.47 10.73
C ILE A 306 41.10 13.51 11.24
N ILE A 307 41.45 12.63 12.18
CA ILE A 307 40.52 11.65 12.77
C ILE A 307 39.49 12.39 13.63
N GLN A 308 39.94 13.37 14.42
CA GLN A 308 39.09 14.25 15.22
C GLN A 308 38.09 15.01 14.32
N GLU A 309 38.58 15.70 13.29
CA GLU A 309 37.74 16.50 12.39
C GLU A 309 36.76 15.63 11.58
N THR A 310 37.17 14.43 11.17
CA THR A 310 36.29 13.45 10.50
C THR A 310 35.20 12.95 11.46
N THR A 311 35.55 12.65 12.70
CA THR A 311 34.61 12.24 13.76
C THR A 311 33.60 13.35 14.06
N ASP A 312 34.06 14.59 14.19
CA ASP A 312 33.23 15.77 14.41
C ASP A 312 32.29 16.05 13.21
N LYS A 313 32.78 15.91 11.97
CA LYS A 313 31.95 16.00 10.76
C LYS A 313 30.87 14.93 10.76
N ILE A 314 31.19 13.69 11.11
CA ILE A 314 30.23 12.58 11.20
C ILE A 314 29.20 12.82 12.32
N ALA A 315 29.61 13.31 13.49
CA ALA A 315 28.69 13.72 14.56
C ALA A 315 27.72 14.81 14.08
N ARG A 316 28.25 15.88 13.46
CA ARG A 316 27.43 16.96 12.87
C ARG A 316 26.48 16.46 11.79
N ILE A 317 26.88 15.49 10.97
CA ILE A 317 26.02 14.87 9.95
C ILE A 317 24.90 14.05 10.61
N LYS A 318 25.21 13.26 11.65
CA LYS A 318 24.21 12.52 12.44
C LYS A 318 23.18 13.46 13.05
N ASP A 319 23.61 14.57 13.67
CA ASP A 319 22.71 15.56 14.26
C ASP A 319 21.81 16.25 13.22
N ARG A 320 22.35 16.58 12.04
CA ARG A 320 21.58 17.16 10.93
C ARG A 320 20.55 16.17 10.38
N ILE A 321 20.93 14.90 10.22
CA ILE A 321 20.03 13.81 9.82
C ILE A 321 18.94 13.60 10.85
N LYS A 322 19.28 13.58 12.16
CA LYS A 322 18.34 13.49 13.27
C LYS A 322 17.34 14.65 13.23
N ALA A 323 17.81 15.89 13.19
CA ALA A 323 16.95 17.07 13.11
C ALA A 323 16.10 17.13 11.81
N ALA A 324 16.56 16.54 10.70
CA ALA A 324 15.75 16.38 9.48
C ALA A 324 14.68 15.29 9.63
N ARG A 325 15.03 14.16 10.25
CA ARG A 325 14.15 13.04 10.56
C ARG A 325 13.07 13.41 11.56
N ASP A 326 13.41 14.10 12.65
CA ASP A 326 12.47 14.55 13.69
C ASP A 326 11.42 15.51 13.10
N ARG A 327 11.85 16.45 12.24
CA ARG A 327 10.94 17.31 11.47
C ARG A 327 10.04 16.50 10.54
N GLN A 328 10.59 15.55 9.78
CA GLN A 328 9.79 14.70 8.90
C GLN A 328 8.75 13.88 9.69
N LYS A 329 9.15 13.34 10.85
CA LYS A 329 8.30 12.57 11.74
C LYS A 329 7.16 13.42 12.30
N SER A 330 7.44 14.61 12.82
CA SER A 330 6.40 15.50 13.34
C SER A 330 5.38 15.91 12.27
N TYR A 331 5.80 16.22 11.04
CA TYR A 331 4.88 16.49 9.93
C TYR A 331 4.08 15.25 9.49
N ALA A 332 4.68 14.07 9.50
CA ALA A 332 4.04 12.82 9.11
C ALA A 332 3.01 12.36 10.15
N ASP A 333 3.38 12.30 11.42
CA ASP A 333 2.55 11.75 12.50
C ASP A 333 1.35 12.66 12.82
N ASN A 334 1.49 13.98 12.67
CA ASN A 334 0.36 14.93 12.71
C ASN A 334 -0.76 14.58 11.70
N ARG A 335 -0.43 13.87 10.61
CA ARG A 335 -1.37 13.44 9.57
C ARG A 335 -1.80 11.96 9.71
N ARG A 336 -1.42 11.28 10.79
CA ARG A 336 -1.74 9.86 11.04
C ARG A 336 -2.50 9.67 12.34
N LYS A 337 -2.89 8.42 12.59
CA LYS A 337 -3.39 7.94 13.89
C LYS A 337 -2.52 6.77 14.39
N PRO A 338 -2.23 6.68 15.70
CA PRO A 338 -1.83 5.40 16.28
C PRO A 338 -2.96 4.40 16.04
N LEU A 339 -2.59 3.19 15.62
CA LEU A 339 -3.49 2.05 15.54
C LEU A 339 -2.62 0.82 15.78
N GLU A 340 -3.02 0.05 16.78
CA GLU A 340 -2.37 -1.20 17.17
C GLU A 340 -3.43 -2.29 17.14
N PHE A 341 -2.98 -3.53 16.91
CA PHE A 341 -3.83 -4.71 16.89
C PHE A 341 -3.24 -5.78 17.81
N ALA A 342 -4.10 -6.61 18.40
CA ALA A 342 -3.67 -7.78 19.16
C ALA A 342 -3.55 -9.01 18.27
N ILE A 343 -2.80 -10.03 18.71
CA ILE A 343 -2.90 -11.38 18.17
C ILE A 343 -4.35 -11.87 18.37
N GLY A 344 -4.95 -12.48 17.34
CA GLY A 344 -6.36 -12.86 17.33
C GLY A 344 -7.34 -11.76 16.87
N ASP A 345 -6.91 -10.50 16.70
CA ASP A 345 -7.79 -9.47 16.10
C ASP A 345 -8.12 -9.83 14.64
N LYS A 346 -9.40 -9.77 14.28
CA LYS A 346 -9.85 -9.89 12.89
C LYS A 346 -9.66 -8.57 12.15
N VAL A 347 -9.01 -8.60 10.99
CA VAL A 347 -8.74 -7.43 10.15
C VAL A 347 -9.11 -7.65 8.68
N MET A 348 -9.41 -6.55 8.00
CA MET A 348 -9.64 -6.49 6.56
C MET A 348 -8.38 -5.95 5.86
N LEU A 349 -7.89 -6.66 4.85
CA LEU A 349 -6.73 -6.26 4.04
C LEU A 349 -7.19 -5.38 2.86
N LYS A 350 -6.55 -4.22 2.69
CA LYS A 350 -6.80 -3.27 1.61
C LYS A 350 -6.15 -3.75 0.29
N VAL A 351 -6.89 -3.69 -0.81
CA VAL A 351 -6.42 -4.13 -2.15
C VAL A 351 -6.49 -3.02 -3.20
N SER A 352 -5.62 -3.08 -4.22
CA SER A 352 -5.28 -1.92 -5.07
C SER A 352 -5.97 -1.86 -6.44
N PRO A 353 -6.82 -0.83 -6.66
CA PRO A 353 -7.08 0.02 -7.84
C PRO A 353 -6.52 -0.17 -9.26
N TRP A 354 -6.01 -1.34 -9.69
CA TRP A 354 -5.70 -1.60 -11.10
C TRP A 354 -6.89 -1.32 -12.06
N LYS A 355 -6.60 -0.90 -13.29
CA LYS A 355 -7.58 -0.64 -14.37
C LYS A 355 -7.76 -1.88 -15.24
N GLY A 356 -8.97 -2.11 -15.76
CA GLY A 356 -9.28 -3.17 -16.74
C GLY A 356 -9.78 -4.48 -16.11
N VAL A 357 -9.06 -4.99 -15.10
CA VAL A 357 -9.31 -6.30 -14.47
C VAL A 357 -10.70 -6.39 -13.78
N VAL A 358 -11.38 -7.52 -13.93
CA VAL A 358 -12.61 -7.84 -13.18
C VAL A 358 -12.24 -8.30 -11.77
N ARG A 359 -13.17 -8.20 -10.82
CA ARG A 359 -12.93 -8.51 -9.41
C ARG A 359 -14.19 -9.10 -8.80
N PHE A 360 -14.17 -10.37 -8.39
CA PHE A 360 -15.34 -11.05 -7.84
C PHE A 360 -16.58 -10.99 -8.78
N GLY A 361 -16.34 -11.02 -10.10
CA GLY A 361 -17.35 -10.78 -11.14
C GLY A 361 -17.85 -9.33 -11.28
N LYS A 362 -17.14 -8.33 -10.73
CA LYS A 362 -17.49 -6.90 -10.79
C LYS A 362 -16.32 -6.04 -11.28
N LYS A 363 -16.55 -5.23 -12.32
CA LYS A 363 -15.50 -4.44 -13.00
C LYS A 363 -15.24 -3.09 -12.31
N GLY A 364 -13.97 -2.72 -12.18
CA GLY A 364 -13.52 -1.36 -11.85
C GLY A 364 -14.13 -0.75 -10.58
N LYS A 365 -14.86 0.38 -10.72
CA LYS A 365 -15.40 1.18 -9.60
C LYS A 365 -16.36 0.41 -8.67
N LEU A 366 -16.92 -0.72 -9.12
CA LEU A 366 -17.90 -1.51 -8.37
C LEU A 366 -17.29 -2.65 -7.54
N ALA A 367 -15.97 -2.80 -7.58
CA ALA A 367 -15.26 -3.81 -6.81
C ALA A 367 -15.11 -3.43 -5.32
N PRO A 368 -15.02 -4.43 -4.41
CA PRO A 368 -14.68 -4.18 -3.02
C PRO A 368 -13.27 -3.59 -2.89
N ARG A 369 -13.07 -2.79 -1.85
CA ARG A 369 -11.79 -2.12 -1.53
C ARG A 369 -10.93 -2.93 -0.56
N TYR A 370 -11.54 -3.87 0.15
CA TYR A 370 -10.88 -4.73 1.12
C TYR A 370 -11.32 -6.20 0.97
N VAL A 371 -10.43 -7.11 1.35
CA VAL A 371 -10.61 -8.57 1.42
C VAL A 371 -10.38 -9.07 2.85
N GLY A 372 -10.80 -10.30 3.15
CA GLY A 372 -10.89 -10.83 4.53
C GLY A 372 -12.34 -10.88 5.05
N PRO A 373 -12.56 -11.12 6.36
CA PRO A 373 -11.58 -10.95 7.43
C PRO A 373 -10.47 -12.01 7.46
N PHE A 374 -9.30 -11.61 7.95
CA PHE A 374 -8.18 -12.49 8.31
C PHE A 374 -7.82 -12.27 9.78
N GLU A 375 -7.27 -13.29 10.43
CA GLU A 375 -6.79 -13.21 11.82
C GLU A 375 -5.33 -12.76 11.85
N ILE A 376 -4.95 -11.98 12.87
CA ILE A 376 -3.54 -11.64 13.13
C ILE A 376 -2.89 -12.77 13.91
N LEU A 377 -1.89 -13.40 13.31
CA LEU A 377 -1.10 -14.47 13.93
C LEU A 377 0.06 -13.93 14.78
N ASP A 378 0.68 -12.83 14.35
CA ASP A 378 1.91 -12.33 14.97
C ASP A 378 2.12 -10.82 14.72
N ILE A 379 2.86 -10.17 15.62
CA ILE A 379 3.21 -8.74 15.58
C ILE A 379 4.71 -8.63 15.26
N ILE A 380 5.02 -8.57 13.97
CA ILE A 380 6.40 -8.51 13.44
C ILE A 380 7.10 -7.19 13.82
N GLY A 381 6.34 -6.13 14.06
CA GLY A 381 6.84 -4.87 14.58
C GLY A 381 5.71 -3.86 14.81
N PRO A 382 6.03 -2.64 15.30
CA PRO A 382 5.03 -1.64 15.72
C PRO A 382 4.06 -1.20 14.62
N VAL A 383 4.37 -1.50 13.36
CA VAL A 383 3.53 -1.17 12.20
C VAL A 383 3.36 -2.34 11.22
N ALA A 384 3.82 -3.56 11.56
CA ALA A 384 3.84 -4.71 10.67
C ALA A 384 3.26 -5.95 11.35
N TYR A 385 2.25 -6.55 10.73
CA TYR A 385 1.45 -7.63 11.32
C TYR A 385 1.38 -8.82 10.36
N LYS A 386 1.49 -10.03 10.89
CA LYS A 386 1.37 -11.28 10.14
C LYS A 386 -0.08 -11.76 10.16
N LEU A 387 -0.64 -12.04 8.99
CA LEU A 387 -2.02 -12.50 8.84
C LEU A 387 -2.09 -14.00 8.56
N GLN A 388 -3.15 -14.65 9.04
CA GLN A 388 -3.53 -15.97 8.59
C GLN A 388 -4.14 -15.86 7.17
N LEU A 389 -3.29 -16.02 6.16
CA LEU A 389 -3.74 -16.09 4.77
C LEU A 389 -4.24 -17.51 4.42
N PRO A 390 -5.31 -17.63 3.64
CA PRO A 390 -5.83 -18.90 3.14
C PRO A 390 -5.00 -19.39 1.94
N GLN A 391 -5.12 -20.68 1.58
CA GLN A 391 -4.24 -21.32 0.61
C GLN A 391 -4.28 -20.70 -0.80
N GLU A 392 -5.41 -20.09 -1.17
CA GLU A 392 -5.60 -19.37 -2.44
C GLU A 392 -4.70 -18.13 -2.55
N LEU A 393 -4.26 -17.58 -1.41
CA LEU A 393 -3.33 -16.46 -1.31
C LEU A 393 -1.91 -16.88 -0.95
N SER A 394 -1.54 -18.16 -1.14
CA SER A 394 -0.20 -18.68 -0.82
C SER A 394 0.97 -18.05 -1.61
N GLY A 395 0.71 -17.41 -2.74
CA GLY A 395 1.70 -16.57 -3.44
C GLY A 395 1.94 -15.21 -2.78
N VAL A 396 1.03 -14.76 -1.92
CA VAL A 396 1.13 -13.49 -1.22
C VAL A 396 1.91 -13.64 0.09
N HIS A 397 2.84 -12.72 0.34
CA HIS A 397 3.52 -12.65 1.63
C HIS A 397 2.55 -12.26 2.76
N ASP A 398 2.55 -13.05 3.83
CA ASP A 398 1.60 -12.96 4.95
C ASP A 398 1.75 -11.72 5.87
N THR A 399 2.86 -10.98 5.77
CA THR A 399 3.14 -9.82 6.62
C THR A 399 2.81 -8.50 5.92
N PHE A 400 1.99 -7.68 6.57
CA PHE A 400 1.43 -6.44 6.02
C PHE A 400 1.65 -5.23 6.94
N HIS A 401 1.82 -4.05 6.32
CA HIS A 401 1.85 -2.79 7.04
C HIS A 401 0.46 -2.37 7.54
N VAL A 402 0.39 -1.81 8.75
CA VAL A 402 -0.84 -1.40 9.47
C VAL A 402 -1.73 -0.43 8.67
N SER A 403 -1.17 0.36 7.75
CA SER A 403 -1.94 1.25 6.86
C SER A 403 -2.79 0.52 5.81
N ASN A 404 -2.52 -0.77 5.60
CA ASN A 404 -3.27 -1.64 4.70
C ASN A 404 -4.30 -2.49 5.45
N LEU A 405 -4.35 -2.37 6.79
CA LEU A 405 -5.24 -3.13 7.66
C LEU A 405 -6.33 -2.23 8.25
N LYS A 406 -7.53 -2.80 8.38
CA LYS A 406 -8.71 -2.14 8.96
C LYS A 406 -9.37 -3.11 9.93
N LYS A 407 -9.63 -2.70 11.18
CA LYS A 407 -10.27 -3.57 12.19
C LYS A 407 -11.63 -4.08 11.69
N CYS A 408 -11.87 -5.37 11.82
CA CYS A 408 -13.15 -5.99 11.53
C CYS A 408 -13.85 -6.36 12.85
N LEU A 409 -15.04 -5.81 13.08
CA LEU A 409 -15.85 -6.12 14.27
C LEU A 409 -16.89 -7.23 13.99
N SER A 410 -16.77 -7.93 12.86
CA SER A 410 -17.76 -8.92 12.45
C SER A 410 -17.51 -10.27 13.11
N ASP A 411 -18.53 -10.74 13.83
CA ASP A 411 -18.56 -12.08 14.40
C ASP A 411 -18.84 -13.15 13.31
N GLU A 412 -19.44 -12.76 12.18
CA GLU A 412 -19.69 -13.62 11.02
C GLU A 412 -18.36 -14.19 10.48
N THR A 413 -18.06 -15.44 10.81
CA THR A 413 -17.05 -16.26 10.10
C THR A 413 -17.59 -16.69 8.74
N MET A 414 -17.93 -15.72 7.90
CA MET A 414 -18.16 -16.00 6.49
C MET A 414 -16.82 -16.39 5.86
N ILE A 415 -16.65 -17.70 5.67
CA ILE A 415 -15.80 -18.26 4.63
C ILE A 415 -16.34 -17.69 3.32
N ILE A 416 -15.79 -16.56 2.89
CA ILE A 416 -15.88 -16.17 1.49
C ILE A 416 -15.25 -17.33 0.72
N PRO A 417 -15.90 -17.89 -0.31
CA PRO A 417 -15.21 -18.75 -1.24
C PRO A 417 -14.13 -17.91 -1.93
N LEU A 418 -12.91 -17.91 -1.40
CA LEU A 418 -11.75 -17.26 -2.02
C LEU A 418 -11.32 -17.97 -3.32
N ASN A 419 -12.03 -19.04 -3.68
CA ASN A 419 -12.16 -19.70 -4.98
C ASN A 419 -12.17 -18.80 -6.22
N GLU A 420 -12.36 -17.48 -6.09
CA GLU A 420 -12.44 -16.45 -7.12
C GLU A 420 -11.24 -15.48 -7.16
N VAL A 421 -10.21 -15.68 -6.33
CA VAL A 421 -9.11 -14.70 -6.17
C VAL A 421 -7.74 -15.39 -6.11
N ARG A 422 -6.93 -15.19 -7.16
CA ARG A 422 -5.47 -15.22 -7.05
C ARG A 422 -4.98 -13.78 -6.88
N LEU A 423 -4.04 -13.55 -5.96
CA LEU A 423 -3.32 -12.28 -5.85
C LEU A 423 -1.84 -12.48 -6.18
N ASP A 424 -1.21 -11.48 -6.79
CA ASP A 424 0.25 -11.43 -6.97
C ASP A 424 0.97 -10.95 -5.70
N ASP A 425 2.29 -11.05 -5.69
CA ASP A 425 3.21 -10.57 -4.65
C ASP A 425 3.04 -9.06 -4.33
N LYS A 426 2.33 -8.33 -5.19
CA LYS A 426 2.01 -6.90 -5.12
C LYS A 426 0.51 -6.67 -4.88
N LEU A 427 -0.22 -7.64 -4.35
CA LEU A 427 -1.64 -7.55 -3.95
C LEU A 427 -2.61 -7.13 -5.08
N HIS A 428 -2.27 -7.41 -6.33
CA HIS A 428 -3.13 -7.28 -7.49
C HIS A 428 -3.84 -8.60 -7.79
N PHE A 429 -5.07 -8.52 -8.31
CA PHE A 429 -5.82 -9.69 -8.75
C PHE A 429 -5.23 -10.22 -10.06
N ILE A 430 -4.93 -11.53 -10.10
CA ILE A 430 -4.53 -12.24 -11.31
C ILE A 430 -5.78 -12.91 -11.90
N GLU A 431 -6.19 -12.48 -13.08
CA GLU A 431 -7.20 -13.16 -13.90
C GLU A 431 -6.51 -13.80 -15.11
N GLU A 432 -6.73 -15.09 -15.33
CA GLU A 432 -6.15 -15.81 -16.46
C GLU A 432 -7.08 -15.72 -17.68
N PRO A 433 -6.62 -15.13 -18.80
CA PRO A 433 -7.36 -15.19 -20.05
C PRO A 433 -7.23 -16.58 -20.69
N ILE A 434 -8.33 -17.11 -21.20
CA ILE A 434 -8.41 -18.44 -21.83
C ILE A 434 -8.13 -18.34 -23.33
N GLU A 435 -8.86 -17.47 -24.02
CA GLU A 435 -8.89 -17.41 -25.50
C GLU A 435 -9.34 -16.04 -26.01
N VAL A 436 -8.92 -15.70 -27.23
CA VAL A 436 -9.47 -14.57 -27.99
C VAL A 436 -10.64 -15.09 -28.82
N MET A 437 -11.84 -14.60 -28.54
CA MET A 437 -13.10 -15.02 -29.15
C MET A 437 -13.48 -14.24 -30.39
N ASP A 438 -13.03 -12.99 -30.52
CA ASP A 438 -13.46 -12.06 -31.56
C ASP A 438 -12.44 -10.91 -31.72
N ARG A 439 -12.49 -10.21 -32.86
CA ARG A 439 -11.58 -9.10 -33.21
C ARG A 439 -12.36 -7.97 -33.88
N GLU A 440 -12.23 -6.75 -33.36
CA GLU A 440 -12.91 -5.57 -33.90
C GLU A 440 -11.93 -4.39 -34.05
N MET A 441 -12.14 -3.53 -35.06
CA MET A 441 -11.38 -2.30 -35.25
C MET A 441 -12.14 -1.09 -34.70
N LYS A 442 -11.79 -0.66 -33.48
CA LYS A 442 -12.44 0.50 -32.85
C LYS A 442 -11.99 1.81 -33.51
N THR A 443 -12.89 2.43 -34.24
CA THR A 443 -12.63 3.68 -34.98
C THR A 443 -12.85 4.89 -34.09
N LEU A 444 -11.83 5.73 -33.93
CA LEU A 444 -11.86 7.02 -33.25
C LEU A 444 -11.60 8.15 -34.27
N LYS A 445 -11.92 9.41 -33.91
CA LYS A 445 -11.81 10.58 -34.81
C LYS A 445 -10.44 10.79 -35.49
N ARG A 446 -9.35 10.17 -35.00
CA ARG A 446 -7.99 10.29 -35.55
C ARG A 446 -7.19 8.97 -35.54
N SER A 447 -7.81 7.84 -35.22
CA SER A 447 -7.09 6.56 -35.08
C SER A 447 -8.02 5.36 -35.20
N ARG A 448 -7.45 4.21 -35.60
CA ARG A 448 -8.14 2.92 -35.64
C ARG A 448 -7.39 2.00 -34.67
N ILE A 449 -8.04 1.58 -33.59
CA ILE A 449 -7.41 0.78 -32.53
C ILE A 449 -7.94 -0.66 -32.64
N PRO A 450 -7.08 -1.66 -32.90
CA PRO A 450 -7.49 -3.05 -32.85
C PRO A 450 -7.82 -3.46 -31.41
N ILE A 451 -8.97 -4.09 -31.23
CA ILE A 451 -9.44 -4.65 -29.98
C ILE A 451 -9.81 -6.13 -30.15
N VAL A 452 -9.58 -6.91 -29.10
CA VAL A 452 -9.85 -8.34 -29.03
C VAL A 452 -10.85 -8.63 -27.93
N LYS A 453 -11.81 -9.51 -28.22
CA LYS A 453 -12.77 -9.99 -27.22
C LYS A 453 -12.13 -11.17 -26.50
N VAL A 454 -11.68 -10.95 -25.28
CA VAL A 454 -10.99 -11.95 -24.47
C VAL A 454 -12.02 -12.67 -23.60
N ARG A 455 -11.97 -14.00 -23.59
CA ARG A 455 -12.68 -14.84 -22.61
C ARG A 455 -11.77 -15.08 -21.41
N TRP A 456 -12.28 -14.83 -20.21
CA TRP A 456 -11.54 -14.97 -18.96
C TRP A 456 -11.96 -16.22 -18.17
N ASN A 457 -11.03 -16.77 -17.40
CA ASN A 457 -11.23 -17.94 -16.55
C ASN A 457 -12.00 -17.59 -15.27
N SER A 458 -13.30 -17.29 -15.40
CA SER A 458 -14.21 -17.04 -14.28
C SER A 458 -15.04 -18.28 -13.96
N LYS A 459 -14.99 -18.74 -12.70
CA LYS A 459 -15.78 -19.88 -12.21
C LYS A 459 -17.29 -19.60 -12.14
N ARG A 460 -17.73 -18.36 -12.38
CA ARG A 460 -19.16 -17.97 -12.46
C ARG A 460 -19.75 -18.03 -13.87
N GLY A 461 -18.96 -18.46 -14.86
CA GLY A 461 -19.34 -18.53 -16.28
C GLY A 461 -18.35 -17.79 -17.17
N PRO A 462 -18.44 -17.93 -18.50
CA PRO A 462 -17.53 -17.28 -19.42
C PRO A 462 -17.71 -15.76 -19.37
N GLU A 463 -16.72 -15.05 -18.83
CA GLU A 463 -16.69 -13.59 -18.82
C GLU A 463 -15.94 -13.05 -20.03
N PHE A 464 -16.47 -12.01 -20.65
CA PHE A 464 -15.91 -11.38 -21.85
C PHE A 464 -15.55 -9.91 -21.59
N THR A 465 -14.39 -9.47 -22.08
CA THR A 465 -14.02 -8.05 -22.19
C THR A 465 -13.47 -7.76 -23.58
N TRP A 466 -13.55 -6.50 -24.01
CA TRP A 466 -12.85 -6.01 -25.20
C TRP A 466 -11.59 -5.28 -24.74
N GLU A 467 -10.43 -5.93 -24.90
CA GLU A 467 -9.12 -5.36 -24.59
C GLU A 467 -8.42 -4.88 -25.86
N ARG A 468 -7.39 -4.03 -25.74
CA ARG A 468 -6.57 -3.69 -26.91
C ARG A 468 -5.70 -4.87 -27.33
N GLU A 469 -5.63 -5.12 -28.62
CA GLU A 469 -4.86 -6.26 -29.16
C GLU A 469 -3.37 -6.14 -28.87
N ASP A 470 -2.80 -4.93 -28.95
CA ASP A 470 -1.38 -4.68 -28.67
C ASP A 470 -0.99 -4.95 -27.21
N HIS A 471 -1.87 -4.62 -26.27
CA HIS A 471 -1.70 -4.94 -24.85
C HIS A 471 -1.80 -6.45 -24.61
N MET A 472 -2.81 -7.11 -25.19
CA MET A 472 -2.99 -8.56 -25.03
C MET A 472 -1.87 -9.38 -25.68
N LYS A 473 -1.36 -8.97 -26.85
CA LYS A 473 -0.19 -9.61 -27.50
C LYS A 473 1.09 -9.47 -26.67
N LYS A 474 1.21 -8.40 -25.87
CA LYS A 474 2.37 -8.16 -25.00
C LYS A 474 2.30 -8.97 -23.70
N GLU A 475 1.16 -8.94 -23.01
CA GLU A 475 1.00 -9.56 -21.68
C GLU A 475 0.66 -11.06 -21.78
N TYR A 476 -0.01 -11.50 -22.86
CA TYR A 476 -0.48 -12.87 -23.06
C TYR A 476 -0.24 -13.38 -24.50
N PRO A 477 1.03 -13.41 -24.98
CA PRO A 477 1.36 -13.81 -26.36
C PRO A 477 0.86 -15.21 -26.73
N GLN A 478 0.73 -16.13 -25.77
CA GLN A 478 0.19 -17.49 -25.96
C GLN A 478 -1.25 -17.54 -26.49
N LEU A 479 -2.03 -16.45 -26.38
CA LEU A 479 -3.37 -16.38 -26.96
C LEU A 479 -3.36 -16.10 -28.47
N PHE A 480 -2.20 -15.79 -29.03
CA PHE A 480 -2.01 -15.34 -30.41
C PHE A 480 -1.08 -16.25 -31.23
N THR A 481 -0.58 -17.34 -30.64
CA THR A 481 0.32 -18.29 -31.33
C THR A 481 -0.35 -19.12 -32.43
N ASN A 482 -1.69 -19.12 -32.48
CA ASN A 482 -2.48 -19.81 -33.52
C ASN A 482 -2.99 -18.85 -34.62
N ASP A 483 -2.43 -17.64 -34.73
CA ASP A 483 -2.84 -16.67 -35.74
C ASP A 483 -2.26 -17.03 -37.13
N PRO A 484 -3.08 -17.39 -38.14
CA PRO A 484 -2.56 -17.83 -39.45
C PRO A 484 -1.80 -16.74 -40.22
N THR A 485 -1.84 -15.49 -39.75
CA THR A 485 -1.29 -14.31 -40.43
C THR A 485 0.22 -14.09 -40.22
N LEU A 486 0.92 -15.00 -39.53
CA LEU A 486 2.39 -14.96 -39.39
C LEU A 486 3.15 -15.87 -40.38
N VAL A 487 2.44 -16.58 -41.27
CA VAL A 487 3.05 -17.28 -42.41
C VAL A 487 2.91 -16.42 -43.66
N ASN A 488 3.82 -15.45 -43.81
CA ASN A 488 4.38 -14.92 -45.08
C ASN A 488 4.93 -13.51 -44.87
N LYS A 489 6.26 -13.41 -44.75
CA LYS A 489 7.09 -12.29 -45.20
C LYS A 489 8.56 -12.71 -45.08
N ASP A 490 9.00 -13.46 -46.08
CA ASP A 490 10.36 -13.33 -46.59
C ASP A 490 10.53 -11.96 -47.28
#